data_AF-A0A383AIA9-F1
#
_entry.id   AF-A0A383AIA9-F1
#
_cell.length_a   1.000
_cell.length_b   1.000
_cell.length_c   1.000
_cell.angle_alpha   90.00
_cell.angle_beta   90.00
_cell.angle_gamma   90.00
#
_symmetry.space_group_name_H-M   'P 1'
#
loop_
_entity.id
_entity.type
_entity.pdbx_description
1 polymer ?
#
loop_
_entity_poly.entity_id
_entity_poly.type
_entity_poly.pdbx_seq_one_letter_code
_entity_poly.pdbx_strand_id
1 'polypeptide(L)' 'VNTNLTETQNDYARFLPAVSGFYATFIGKQRFEEYVLHKRIPKNFVNDVESLNFLDPTAQFYYKWCLYSAGHAAL' A
#
# COMPACT_ATOMS: atom_id res chain seq x y z
N VAL A 1 15.60 38.98 8.13
CA VAL A 1 14.71 38.20 7.26
C VAL A 1 15.58 37.26 6.45
N ASN A 2 15.33 35.95 6.48
CA ASN A 2 16.25 34.98 5.88
C ASN A 2 16.04 34.94 4.34
N THR A 3 17.12 34.94 3.55
CA THR A 3 17.09 35.14 2.07
C THR A 3 17.63 33.95 1.26
N ASN A 4 18.08 32.87 1.92
CA ASN A 4 18.46 31.59 1.29
C ASN A 4 17.39 30.53 1.58
N LEU A 5 16.71 30.02 0.54
CA LEU A 5 15.60 29.07 0.64
C LEU A 5 15.97 27.63 0.23
N THR A 6 17.21 27.35 -0.17
CA THR A 6 17.75 25.97 -0.25
C THR A 6 17.92 25.39 1.15
N GLU A 7 18.16 26.26 2.14
CA GLU A 7 18.04 25.95 3.57
C GLU A 7 16.57 25.87 4.04
N THR A 8 15.60 26.22 3.19
CA THR A 8 14.16 26.07 3.42
C THR A 8 13.51 25.16 2.37
N GLN A 9 14.31 24.30 1.73
CA GLN A 9 13.91 23.32 0.73
C GLN A 9 12.69 22.55 1.19
N ASN A 10 11.68 22.42 0.32
CA ASN A 10 10.41 21.82 0.71
C ASN A 10 10.25 20.35 0.32
N ASP A 11 11.19 19.76 -0.45
CA ASP A 11 11.26 18.34 -0.90
C ASP A 11 10.06 17.50 -0.49
N TYR A 12 8.88 17.86 -1.02
CA TYR A 12 7.64 17.52 -0.32
C TYR A 12 7.60 16.02 -0.17
N ALA A 13 7.56 15.57 1.09
CA ALA A 13 7.65 14.16 1.40
C ALA A 13 6.59 13.45 0.58
N ARG A 14 7.03 12.65 -0.39
CA ARG A 14 6.11 11.76 -1.09
C ARG A 14 5.67 10.76 -0.04
N PHE A 15 4.42 10.86 0.37
CA PHE A 15 3.82 9.81 1.16
C PHE A 15 3.78 8.56 0.28
N LEU A 16 4.69 7.63 0.56
CA LEU A 16 4.74 6.34 -0.09
C LEU A 16 4.16 5.32 0.88
N PRO A 17 3.08 4.61 0.52
CA PRO A 17 2.63 3.50 1.34
C PRO A 17 3.75 2.47 1.43
N ALA A 18 3.97 1.95 2.63
CA ALA A 18 4.92 0.88 2.85
C ALA A 18 4.24 -0.47 2.57
N VAL A 19 4.87 -1.30 1.75
CA VAL A 19 4.47 -2.70 1.55
C VAL A 19 5.18 -3.56 2.60
N SER A 20 4.39 -4.27 3.40
CA SER A 20 4.88 -5.30 4.33
C SER A 20 4.75 -6.71 3.73
N GLY A 21 5.46 -7.67 4.33
CA GLY A 21 5.28 -9.09 3.99
C GLY A 21 3.83 -9.57 4.19
N PHE A 22 3.13 -9.04 5.20
CA PHE A 22 1.70 -9.32 5.40
C PHE A 22 0.88 -8.82 4.22
N TYR A 23 1.03 -7.56 3.80
CA TYR A 23 0.32 -7.03 2.63
C TYR A 23 0.53 -7.92 1.40
N ALA A 24 1.80 -8.25 1.10
CA ALA A 24 2.15 -9.09 -0.04
C ALA A 24 1.55 -10.50 0.08
N THR A 25 1.50 -11.05 1.30
CA THR A 25 0.91 -12.37 1.56
C THR A 25 -0.60 -12.35 1.38
N PHE A 26 -1.30 -11.36 1.92
CA PHE A 26 -2.77 -11.27 1.81
C PHE A 26 -3.21 -11.15 0.36
N ILE A 27 -2.63 -10.22 -0.40
CA ILE A 27 -2.93 -10.04 -1.82
C ILE A 27 -2.47 -11.26 -2.62
N GLY A 28 -1.21 -11.67 -2.44
CA GLY A 28 -0.60 -12.74 -3.22
C GLY A 28 -1.28 -14.10 -3.03
N LYS A 29 -1.56 -14.51 -1.79
CA LYS A 29 -2.23 -15.78 -1.53
C LYS A 29 -3.71 -15.76 -1.93
N GLN A 30 -4.41 -14.64 -1.72
CA GLN A 30 -5.83 -14.54 -2.11
C GLN A 30 -6.05 -14.79 -3.62
N ARG A 31 -5.06 -14.50 -4.47
CA ARG A 31 -5.11 -14.79 -5.91
C ARG A 31 -5.18 -16.28 -6.26
N PHE A 32 -4.70 -17.16 -5.38
CA PHE A 32 -4.57 -18.59 -5.65
C PHE A 32 -5.44 -19.46 -4.72
N GLU A 33 -5.79 -18.96 -3.53
CA GLU A 33 -6.62 -19.67 -2.55
C GLU A 33 -7.44 -18.67 -1.71
N GLU A 34 -8.50 -19.15 -1.03
CA GLU A 34 -9.23 -18.34 -0.05
C GLU A 34 -8.41 -18.17 1.24
N TYR A 35 -7.38 -17.32 1.17
CA TYR A 35 -6.51 -17.02 2.31
C TYR A 35 -7.23 -16.14 3.35
N VAL A 36 -8.03 -15.19 2.87
CA VAL A 36 -8.99 -14.42 3.67
C VAL A 36 -10.38 -14.96 3.38
N LEU A 37 -11.07 -15.41 4.43
CA LEU A 37 -12.47 -15.85 4.31
C LEU A 37 -13.33 -14.75 3.69
N HIS A 38 -14.06 -15.03 2.60
CA HIS A 38 -14.86 -14.04 1.88
C HIS A 38 -15.86 -13.30 2.80
N LYS A 39 -16.41 -14.00 3.80
CA LYS A 39 -17.32 -13.41 4.80
C LYS A 39 -16.68 -12.32 5.68
N ARG A 40 -15.35 -12.26 5.73
CA ARG A 40 -14.59 -11.25 6.49
C ARG A 40 -14.22 -10.04 5.64
N ILE A 41 -14.36 -10.12 4.32
CA ILE A 41 -14.04 -9.01 3.42
C ILE A 41 -15.22 -8.02 3.42
N PRO A 42 -14.95 -6.71 3.59
CA PRO A 42 -15.99 -5.70 3.56
C PRO A 42 -16.77 -5.71 2.24
N LYS A 43 -18.11 -5.62 2.31
CA LYS A 43 -18.99 -5.68 1.13
C LYS A 43 -18.78 -4.52 0.14
N ASN A 44 -18.16 -3.43 0.58
CA ASN A 44 -17.85 -2.28 -0.26
C ASN A 44 -16.53 -2.45 -1.05
N PHE A 45 -15.84 -3.58 -0.91
CA PHE A 45 -14.66 -3.91 -1.71
C PHE A 45 -15.12 -4.52 -3.04
N VAL A 46 -15.02 -3.72 -4.11
CA VAL A 46 -15.55 -4.08 -5.44
C VAL A 46 -14.77 -5.23 -6.07
N ASN A 47 -13.49 -5.37 -5.73
CA ASN A 47 -12.56 -6.37 -6.27
C ASN A 47 -12.02 -7.31 -5.18
N ASP A 48 -12.83 -7.64 -4.16
CA ASP A 48 -12.36 -8.45 -3.02
C ASP A 48 -11.09 -7.82 -2.37
N VAL A 49 -10.14 -8.62 -1.86
CA VAL A 49 -8.88 -8.14 -1.27
C VAL A 49 -8.05 -7.32 -2.26
N GLU A 50 -8.17 -7.53 -3.59
CA GLU A 50 -7.51 -6.71 -4.63
C GLU A 50 -7.99 -5.25 -4.62
N SER A 51 -9.14 -4.96 -4.00
CA SER A 51 -9.56 -3.57 -3.75
C SER A 51 -8.53 -2.77 -2.95
N LEU A 52 -7.70 -3.45 -2.15
CA LEU A 52 -6.60 -2.88 -1.38
C LEU A 52 -5.24 -3.02 -2.07
N ASN A 53 -5.17 -3.66 -3.25
CA ASN A 53 -3.93 -3.75 -4.02
C ASN A 53 -3.61 -2.38 -4.63
N PHE A 54 -3.04 -1.49 -3.84
CA PHE A 54 -2.86 -0.11 -4.24
C PHE A 54 -1.84 0.12 -5.36
N LEU A 55 -1.16 -0.94 -5.81
CA LEU A 55 -0.29 -0.92 -6.98
C LEU A 55 -1.05 -1.23 -8.27
N ASP A 56 -2.31 -1.66 -8.17
CA ASP A 56 -3.21 -1.90 -9.29
C ASP A 56 -4.01 -0.62 -9.60
N PRO A 57 -4.00 -0.12 -10.85
CA PRO A 57 -4.80 1.04 -11.26
C PRO A 57 -6.32 0.87 -11.10
N THR A 58 -6.81 -0.35 -10.93
CA THR A 58 -8.23 -0.68 -10.77
C THR A 58 -8.67 -0.85 -9.31
N ALA A 59 -7.73 -0.78 -8.36
CA ALA A 59 -8.02 -0.82 -6.93
C ALA A 59 -8.74 0.44 -6.44
N GLN A 60 -9.22 0.43 -5.19
CA GLN A 60 -9.94 1.58 -4.62
C GLN A 60 -9.05 2.81 -4.43
N PHE A 61 -7.73 2.61 -4.30
CA PHE A 61 -6.75 3.67 -4.20
C PHE A 61 -5.48 3.23 -4.92
N TYR A 62 -4.90 4.11 -5.73
CA TYR A 62 -3.74 3.80 -6.56
C TYR A 62 -2.54 4.66 -6.20
N TYR A 63 -1.40 4.01 -5.97
CA TYR A 63 -0.09 4.61 -5.81
C TYR A 63 0.87 4.03 -6.85
N LYS A 64 1.50 4.92 -7.62
CA LYS A 64 2.53 4.53 -8.59
C LYS A 64 3.78 3.93 -7.94
N TRP A 65 4.09 4.38 -6.72
CA TRP A 65 5.31 4.00 -6.00
C TRP A 65 4.96 3.60 -4.57
N CYS A 66 5.70 2.64 -4.04
CA CYS A 66 5.61 2.22 -2.65
C CYS A 66 7.01 1.99 -2.08
N LEU A 67 7.14 2.11 -0.77
CA LEU A 67 8.35 1.70 -0.09
C LEU A 67 8.24 0.21 0.22
N TYR A 68 9.06 -0.62 -0.42
CA TYR A 68 9.13 -2.04 -0.06
C TYR A 68 9.99 -2.20 1.19
N SER A 69 9.37 -2.59 2.31
CA SER A 69 10.11 -2.89 3.53
C SER A 69 10.68 -4.30 3.45
N ALA A 70 11.94 -4.42 3.03
CA ALA A 70 12.64 -5.69 2.84
C ALA A 70 13.01 -6.41 4.17
N GLY A 71 12.56 -5.92 5.33
CA GLY A 71 12.87 -6.55 6.62
C GLY A 71 11.97 -6.13 7.80
N HIS A 72 11.55 -7.15 8.56
CA HIS A 72 11.14 -7.13 9.97
C HIS A 72 9.79 -6.49 10.38
N ALA A 73 8.76 -6.48 9.52
CA ALA A 73 7.41 -6.48 10.08
C ALA A 73 7.10 -7.92 10.55
N ALA A 74 7.52 -8.26 11.76
CA ALA A 74 7.11 -9.47 12.48
C ALA A 74 6.09 -9.07 13.56
N LEU A 75 4.96 -9.77 13.61
CA LEU A 75 3.96 -9.73 14.66
C LEU A 75 3.85 -11.13 15.25
#